data_AF-A0A9P8TR83-F1
#
_entry.id   AF-A0A9P8TR83-F1
#
_cell.length_a   1.000
_cell.length_b   1.000
_cell.length_c   1.000
_cell.angle_alpha   90.00
_cell.angle_beta   90.00
_cell.angle_gamma   90.00
#
_symmetry.space_group_name_H-M   'P 1'
#
loop_
_entity.id
_entity.type
_entity.pdbx_description
1 polymer ?
#
loop_
_entity_poly.entity_id
_entity_poly.type
_entity_poly.pdbx_seq_one_letter_code
_entity_poly.pdbx_strand_id
1 'polypeptide(L)' 'GLLEITLLTNNPDKIIAVEGKNRMVKVVSRVPMIPLAWQQNGAGIKSKEVEGYLRTKVEKMGHLLSRPSSDK' A
#
# COMPACT_ATOMS: atom_id res chain seq x y z
N GLY A 1 4.09 23.33 11.82
CA GLY A 1 4.19 21.89 11.50
C GLY A 1 3.29 21.56 10.33
N LEU A 2 3.41 20.37 9.75
CA LEU A 2 2.46 19.88 8.74
C LEU A 2 1.16 19.49 9.44
N LEU A 3 0.03 20.06 8.99
CA LEU A 3 -1.30 19.77 9.55
C LEU A 3 -2.09 18.80 8.67
N GLU A 4 -1.91 18.89 7.36
CA GLU A 4 -2.54 18.00 6.38
C GLU A 4 -1.47 17.37 5.49
N ILE A 5 -1.59 16.06 5.23
CA ILE A 5 -0.61 15.33 4.43
C ILE A 5 -1.26 14.39 3.43
N THR A 6 -0.55 14.20 2.32
CA THR A 6 -0.75 13.06 1.42
C THR A 6 0.21 11.94 1.84
N LEU A 7 -0.33 10.81 2.28
CA LEU A 7 0.45 9.74 2.88
C LEU A 7 0.75 8.61 1.89
N LEU A 8 2.03 8.34 1.64
CA LEU A 8 2.48 7.16 0.89
C LEU A 8 2.36 5.91 1.78
N THR A 9 1.28 5.13 1.61
CA THR A 9 1.06 3.90 2.37
C THR A 9 0.12 2.93 1.66
N ASN A 10 0.32 1.64 1.94
CA ASN A 10 -0.63 0.58 1.60
C ASN A 10 -1.29 -0.03 2.84
N ASN A 11 -0.86 0.35 4.04
CA ASN A 11 -1.42 -0.15 5.29
C ASN A 11 -2.44 0.88 5.83
N PRO A 12 -3.73 0.51 5.98
CA PRO A 12 -4.73 1.41 6.56
C PRO A 12 -4.43 1.76 8.02
N ASP A 13 -3.84 0.85 8.79
CA ASP A 13 -3.51 1.08 10.20
C ASP A 13 -2.49 2.21 10.36
N LYS A 14 -1.58 2.36 9.38
CA LYS A 14 -0.62 3.47 9.36
C LYS A 14 -1.29 4.82 9.16
N ILE A 15 -2.43 4.88 8.48
CA ILE A 15 -3.19 6.14 8.33
C ILE A 15 -3.63 6.58 9.73
N ILE A 16 -4.30 5.69 10.47
CA ILE A 16 -4.80 5.95 11.83
C ILE A 16 -3.64 6.30 12.78
N ALA A 17 -2.54 5.54 12.70
CA ALA A 17 -1.37 5.74 13.54
C ALA A 17 -0.70 7.11 13.31
N VAL A 18 -0.63 7.58 12.05
CA VAL A 18 -0.02 8.88 11.71
C VAL A 18 -0.92 10.04 12.14
N GLU A 19 -2.24 9.93 12.02
CA GLU A 19 -3.14 10.96 12.54
C GLU A 19 -3.04 11.09 14.07
N GLY A 20 -2.84 9.95 14.74
CA GLY A 20 -2.68 9.87 16.19
C GLY A 20 -3.97 10.18 16.95
N LYS A 21 -3.94 9.97 18.27
CA LYS A 21 -5.15 10.08 19.13
C LYS A 21 -5.82 11.46 19.08
N ASN A 22 -5.02 12.52 18.97
CA ASN A 22 -5.50 13.90 18.96
C ASN A 22 -5.68 14.47 17.55
N ARG A 23 -5.51 13.67 16.48
CA ARG A 23 -5.59 14.10 15.08
C ARG A 23 -4.78 15.38 14.80
N MET A 24 -3.56 15.43 15.32
CA MET A 24 -2.66 16.59 15.15
C MET A 24 -2.22 16.76 13.70
N VAL A 25 -2.23 15.65 12.95
CA VAL A 25 -2.04 15.60 11.50
C VAL A 25 -3.25 14.90 10.91
N LYS A 26 -3.71 15.38 9.76
CA LYS A 26 -4.83 14.80 9.01
C LYS A 26 -4.32 14.22 7.70
N VAL A 27 -4.64 12.96 7.43
CA VAL A 27 -4.30 12.33 6.15
C VAL A 27 -5.40 12.65 5.16
N VAL A 28 -5.16 13.60 4.25
CA VAL A 28 -6.17 14.05 3.28
C VAL A 28 -6.28 13.13 2.07
N SER A 29 -5.19 12.45 1.72
CA SER A 29 -5.17 11.48 0.63
C SER A 29 -4.05 10.46 0.82
N ARG A 30 -4.21 9.32 0.14
CA ARG A 30 -3.22 8.24 0.13
C ARG A 30 -2.56 8.15 -1.24
N VAL A 31 -1.25 7.99 -1.25
CA VAL A 31 -0.52 7.54 -2.44
C VAL A 31 -0.23 6.05 -2.27
N PRO A 32 -0.69 5.17 -3.18
CA PRO A 32 -0.36 3.76 -3.13
C PRO A 32 1.09 3.53 -3.55
N MET A 33 1.75 2.56 -2.92
CA MET A 33 3.05 2.05 -3.39
C MET A 33 2.82 0.75 -4.14
N ILE A 34 2.90 0.78 -5.47
CA ILE A 34 2.68 -0.40 -6.30
C ILE A 34 3.97 -1.23 -6.37
N PRO A 35 3.95 -2.52 -6.00
CA PRO A 35 5.11 -3.40 -6.12
C PRO A 35 5.66 -3.44 -7.55
N LEU A 36 6.98 -3.36 -7.71
CA LEU A 36 7.63 -3.40 -9.03
C LEU A 36 7.24 -4.66 -9.83
N ALA A 37 7.13 -5.81 -9.16
CA ALA A 37 6.73 -7.08 -9.76
C ALA A 37 5.34 -7.06 -10.41
N TRP A 38 4.50 -6.06 -10.10
CA TRP A 38 3.18 -5.83 -10.71
C TRP A 38 3.18 -4.74 -11.77
N GLN A 39 4.30 -4.06 -11.98
CA GLN A 39 4.42 -3.03 -13.01
C GLN A 39 4.65 -3.68 -14.39
N GLN A 40 4.13 -3.03 -15.43
CA GLN A 40 4.10 -3.57 -16.80
C GLN A 40 5.49 -3.70 -17.46
N ASN A 41 6.52 -3.09 -16.87
CA ASN A 41 7.86 -3.03 -17.48
C ASN A 41 8.73 -4.26 -17.15
N GLY A 42 8.16 -5.29 -16.50
CA GLY A 42 8.89 -6.49 -16.10
C GLY A 42 9.96 -6.26 -15.02
N ALA A 43 9.96 -5.09 -14.39
CA ALA A 43 10.89 -4.72 -13.33
C ALA A 43 10.61 -5.50 -12.03
N GLY A 44 11.65 -5.73 -11.23
CA GLY A 44 11.55 -6.38 -9.93
C GLY A 44 11.68 -7.91 -9.95
N ILE A 45 11.60 -8.50 -8.75
CA ILE A 45 11.84 -9.94 -8.54
C ILE A 45 10.56 -10.72 -8.80
N LYS A 46 10.61 -11.66 -9.75
CA LYS A 46 9.54 -12.63 -10.01
C LYS A 46 9.90 -13.96 -9.35
N SER A 47 9.39 -14.20 -8.15
CA SER A 47 9.53 -15.48 -7.46
C SER A 47 8.23 -15.90 -6.79
N LYS A 48 8.05 -17.21 -6.59
CA LYS A 48 6.91 -17.76 -5.85
C LYS A 48 6.79 -17.19 -4.44
N GLU A 49 7.94 -16.94 -3.80
CA GLU A 49 8.02 -16.35 -2.47
C GLU A 49 7.49 -14.92 -2.47
N VAL A 50 7.97 -14.07 -3.38
CA VAL A 50 7.51 -12.68 -3.49
C VAL A 50 6.02 -12.62 -3.83
N GLU A 51 5.54 -13.48 -4.74
CA GLU A 51 4.11 -13.55 -5.05
C GLU A 51 3.28 -13.98 -3.82
N GLY A 52 3.72 -15.01 -3.09
CA GLY A 52 3.04 -15.48 -1.87
C GLY A 52 3.01 -14.44 -0.75
N TYR A 53 4.11 -13.69 -0.58
CA TYR A 53 4.19 -12.59 0.36
C TYR A 53 3.20 -11.48 0.02
N LEU A 54 3.24 -10.98 -1.23
CA LEU A 54 2.35 -9.91 -1.68
C LEU A 54 0.89 -10.32 -1.61
N ARG A 55 0.57 -11.56 -1.97
CA ARG A 55 -0.76 -12.14 -1.82
C ARG A 55 -1.23 -12.12 -0.37
N THR A 56 -0.39 -12.58 0.56
CA THR A 56 -0.70 -12.57 2.00
C THR A 56 -0.98 -11.16 2.51
N LYS A 57 -0.19 -10.17 2.06
CA LYS A 57 -0.38 -8.76 2.44
C LYS A 57 -1.74 -8.21 2.00
N VAL A 58 -2.17 -8.54 0.79
CA VAL A 58 -3.46 -8.10 0.26
C VAL A 58 -4.62 -8.89 0.87
N GLU A 59 -4.62 -10.22 0.70
CA GLU A 59 -5.77 -11.07 0.99
C GLU A 59 -5.97 -11.30 2.49
N LYS A 60 -4.88 -11.48 3.24
CA LYS A 60 -4.96 -11.85 4.66
C LYS A 60 -4.76 -10.68 5.61
N MET A 61 -3.95 -9.68 5.20
CA MET A 61 -3.61 -8.54 6.06
C MET A 61 -4.32 -7.24 5.66
N GLY A 62 -5.31 -7.29 4.76
CA GLY A 62 -6.19 -6.16 4.45
C GLY A 62 -5.46 -4.91 3.93
N HIS A 63 -4.30 -5.06 3.28
CA HIS A 63 -3.62 -3.91 2.69
C HIS A 63 -4.44 -3.28 1.56
N LEU A 64 -4.34 -1.96 1.41
CA LEU A 64 -5.02 -1.13 0.42
C LEU A 64 -4.39 -1.26 -0.98
N LEU A 65 -4.21 -2.49 -1.44
CA LEU A 65 -3.72 -2.85 -2.76
C LEU A 65 -4.64 -3.91 -3.34
N SER A 66 -5.02 -3.77 -4.60
CA SER A 66 -5.60 -4.85 -5.39
C SER A 66 -4.51 -5.50 -6.23
N ARG A 67 -4.58 -6.82 -6.40
CA ARG A 67 -3.78 -7.49 -7.44
C ARG A 67 -4.18 -6.90 -8.79
N PRO A 68 -3.25 -6.60 -9.71
CA PRO A 68 -3.63 -6.34 -11.09
C PRO A 68 -4.43 -7.54 -11.61
N SER A 69 -5.66 -7.30 -12.08
CA SER A 69 -6.47 -8.35 -12.69
C SER A 69 -5.69 -8.92 -13.88
N SER A 70 -5.66 -10.25 -13.98
CA SER A 70 -5.09 -10.95 -15.15
C SER A 70 -5.95 -10.80 -16.41
N ASP A 71 -6.88 -9.84 -16.44
CA ASP A 71 -7.80 -9.64 -17.54
C ASP A 71 -7.22 -8.64 -18.54
N LYS A 72 -6.42 -9.17 -19.46
CA LYS A 72 -6.39 -8.79 -20.87
C LYS A 72 -6.10 -10.01 -21.72
#